data_AF-A0A4Y2SE69-F1
#
_entry.id   AF-A0A4Y2SE69-F1
#
_cell.length_a   1.000
_cell.length_b   1.000
_cell.length_c   1.000
_cell.angle_alpha   90.00
_cell.angle_beta   90.00
_cell.angle_gamma   90.00
#
_symmetry.space_group_name_H-M   'P 1'
#
loop_
_entity.id
_entity.type
_entity.pdbx_description
1 polymer ?
#
loop_
_entity_poly.entity_id
_entity_poly.type
_entity_poly.pdbx_seq_one_letter_code
_entity_poly.pdbx_strand_id
1 'polypeptide(L)'
;MNLEQIKLERVKAELELARLRSESNSENKNENSGENDKKESIESLDSLIESIRTLTVKLPNRPEGFSYFFSSLERAFISKNVPEKIKAEILLNLLGEKASNVITYIKDDELGDYSKVKAIVLREFEPTPQVSLENFRKTQRQTNKTYMQFASRLTTSWDYYLKLRNVSDFETLK
;
A
#
# COMPACT_ATOMS: atom_id res chain seq x y z
N MET A 1 56.69 -28.95 -44.24
CA MET A 1 55.70 -28.43 -43.29
C MET A 1 54.63 -29.50 -43.13
N ASN A 2 54.44 -30.03 -41.93
CA ASN A 2 53.81 -31.33 -41.70
C ASN A 2 52.27 -31.19 -41.66
N LEU A 3 51.56 -31.90 -42.53
CA LEU A 3 50.09 -31.78 -42.71
C LEU A 3 49.33 -32.07 -41.41
N GLU A 4 49.91 -32.86 -40.51
CA GLU A 4 49.36 -33.18 -39.19
C GLU A 4 49.42 -32.01 -38.20
N GLN A 5 50.45 -31.16 -38.28
CA GLN A 5 50.54 -29.96 -37.42
C GLN A 5 49.45 -28.95 -37.77
N ILE A 6 49.18 -28.76 -39.06
CA ILE A 6 48.14 -27.86 -39.55
C ILE A 6 46.74 -28.33 -39.12
N LYS A 7 46.49 -29.65 -39.14
CA LYS A 7 45.23 -30.23 -38.67
C LYS A 7 45.04 -30.04 -37.16
N LEU A 8 46.08 -30.28 -36.37
CA LEU A 8 46.02 -30.14 -34.93
C LEU A 8 45.78 -28.67 -34.50
N GLU A 9 46.40 -27.73 -35.20
CA GLU A 9 46.22 -26.29 -34.95
C GLU A 9 44.81 -25.82 -35.30
N ARG A 10 44.23 -26.31 -36.41
CA ARG A 10 42.83 -26.05 -36.76
C ARG A 10 41.85 -26.56 -35.71
N VAL A 11 42.06 -27.79 -35.23
CA VAL A 11 41.19 -28.40 -34.22
C VAL A 11 41.25 -27.63 -32.91
N LYS A 12 42.44 -27.16 -32.50
CA LYS A 12 42.58 -26.31 -31.31
C LYS A 12 41.86 -24.97 -31.47
N ALA A 13 42.02 -24.32 -32.62
CA ALA A 13 41.35 -23.05 -32.91
C ALA A 13 39.81 -23.18 -32.92
N GLU A 14 39.28 -24.27 -33.49
CA GLU A 14 37.83 -24.54 -33.48
C GLU A 14 37.29 -24.80 -32.07
N LEU A 15 38.05 -25.50 -31.22
CA LEU A 15 37.66 -25.81 -29.84
C LEU A 15 37.69 -24.56 -28.94
N GLU A 16 38.66 -23.68 -29.15
CA GLU A 16 38.76 -22.40 -28.43
C GLU A 16 37.64 -21.43 -28.85
N LEU A 17 37.30 -21.38 -30.16
CA LEU A 17 36.14 -20.64 -30.65
C LEU A 17 34.81 -21.17 -30.11
N ALA A 18 34.68 -22.49 -29.94
CA ALA A 18 33.50 -23.10 -29.34
C ALA A 18 33.36 -22.75 -27.86
N ARG A 19 34.47 -22.71 -27.10
CA ARG A 19 34.49 -22.28 -25.70
C ARG A 19 34.10 -20.82 -25.53
N LEU A 20 34.72 -19.92 -26.29
CA LEU A 20 34.41 -18.49 -26.25
C LEU A 20 32.93 -18.22 -26.58
N ARG A 21 32.36 -18.92 -27.59
CA ARG A 21 30.92 -18.83 -27.91
C ARG A 21 30.03 -19.34 -26.79
N SER A 22 30.44 -20.37 -26.05
CA SER A 22 29.66 -20.91 -24.93
C SER A 22 29.69 -20.00 -23.70
N GLU A 23 30.84 -19.38 -23.40
CA GLU A 23 31.00 -18.42 -22.30
C GLU A 23 30.21 -17.13 -22.57
N SER A 24 30.28 -16.57 -23.78
CA SER A 24 29.49 -15.38 -24.16
C SER A 24 27.97 -15.62 -24.17
N ASN A 25 27.51 -16.86 -24.37
CA ASN A 25 26.09 -17.20 -24.26
C ASN A 25 25.62 -17.39 -22.80
N SER A 26 26.54 -17.66 -21.88
CA SER A 26 26.22 -17.80 -20.44
C SER A 26 26.12 -16.45 -19.74
N GLU A 27 26.92 -15.47 -20.15
CA GLU A 27 26.88 -14.09 -19.63
C GLU A 27 25.62 -13.35 -20.09
N ASN A 28 25.23 -13.48 -21.37
CA ASN A 28 24.00 -12.85 -21.91
C ASN A 28 22.68 -13.42 -21.34
N LYS A 29 22.69 -14.64 -20.78
CA LYS A 29 21.48 -15.22 -20.15
C LYS A 29 21.24 -14.72 -18.73
N ASN A 30 22.28 -14.31 -18.01
CA ASN A 30 22.16 -13.85 -16.63
C ASN A 30 21.66 -12.41 -16.51
N GLU A 31 21.95 -11.53 -17.48
CA GLU A 31 21.46 -10.15 -17.46
C GLU A 31 19.98 -10.02 -17.88
N ASN A 32 19.53 -10.79 -18.89
CA ASN A 32 18.14 -10.76 -19.36
C ASN A 32 17.13 -11.46 -18.42
N SER A 33 17.56 -12.43 -17.61
CA SER A 33 16.69 -13.10 -16.62
C SER A 33 16.32 -12.14 -15.48
N GLY A 34 17.30 -11.41 -14.94
CA GLY A 34 17.08 -10.52 -13.80
C GLY A 34 16.18 -9.31 -14.09
N GLU A 35 16.17 -8.81 -15.33
CA GLU A 35 15.25 -7.72 -15.73
C GLU A 35 13.81 -8.19 -15.92
N ASN A 36 13.60 -9.36 -16.55
CA ASN A 36 12.25 -9.91 -16.72
C ASN A 36 11.62 -10.31 -15.39
N ASP A 37 12.38 -10.97 -14.49
CA ASP A 37 11.88 -11.37 -13.17
C ASP A 37 11.52 -10.15 -12.28
N LYS A 38 12.30 -9.07 -12.36
CA LYS A 38 12.00 -7.81 -11.66
C LYS A 38 10.77 -7.13 -12.25
N LYS A 39 10.65 -7.08 -13.58
CA LYS A 39 9.53 -6.45 -14.27
C LYS A 39 8.21 -7.19 -13.98
N GLU A 40 8.21 -8.52 -14.03
CA GLU A 40 7.05 -9.34 -13.65
C GLU A 40 6.66 -9.15 -12.18
N SER A 41 7.65 -9.03 -11.28
CA SER A 41 7.40 -8.77 -9.85
C SER A 41 6.78 -7.39 -9.60
N ILE A 42 7.22 -6.37 -10.33
CA ILE A 42 6.67 -5.00 -10.25
C ILE A 42 5.26 -4.96 -10.84
N GLU A 43 5.03 -5.55 -12.01
CA GLU A 43 3.69 -5.66 -12.62
C GLU A 43 2.71 -6.44 -11.71
N SER A 44 3.21 -7.43 -10.97
CA SER A 44 2.44 -8.17 -9.97
C SER A 44 2.07 -7.32 -8.75
N LEU A 45 2.94 -6.39 -8.33
CA LEU A 45 2.65 -5.48 -7.22
C LEU A 45 1.67 -4.37 -7.64
N ASP A 46 1.87 -3.78 -8.82
CA ASP A 46 0.98 -2.75 -9.35
C ASP A 46 -0.43 -3.28 -9.57
N SER A 47 -0.55 -4.48 -10.15
CA SER A 47 -1.86 -5.13 -10.32
C SER A 47 -2.53 -5.46 -8.98
N LEU A 48 -1.75 -5.83 -7.95
CA LEU A 48 -2.26 -6.02 -6.59
C LEU A 48 -2.75 -4.69 -6.00
N ILE A 49 -1.97 -3.61 -6.12
CA ILE A 49 -2.34 -2.26 -5.66
C ILE A 49 -3.66 -1.81 -6.31
N GLU A 50 -3.80 -1.96 -7.63
CA GLU A 50 -5.03 -1.59 -8.34
C GLU A 50 -6.22 -2.44 -7.90
N SER A 51 -6.00 -3.73 -7.65
CA SER A 51 -7.05 -4.62 -7.13
C SER A 51 -7.51 -4.21 -5.73
N ILE A 52 -6.57 -3.88 -4.84
CA ILE A 52 -6.87 -3.37 -3.49
C ILE A 52 -7.58 -2.02 -3.57
N ARG A 53 -7.11 -1.10 -4.43
CA ARG A 53 -7.73 0.20 -4.65
C ARG A 53 -9.17 0.08 -5.10
N THR A 54 -9.47 -0.88 -5.97
CA THR A 54 -10.84 -1.15 -6.45
C THR A 54 -11.76 -1.66 -5.34
N LEU A 55 -11.23 -2.43 -4.39
CA LEU A 55 -11.99 -2.99 -3.26
C LEU A 55 -12.11 -2.05 -2.05
N THR A 56 -11.29 -0.99 -2.03
CA THR A 56 -11.23 -0.02 -0.93
C THR A 56 -12.09 1.19 -1.28
N VAL A 57 -12.78 1.77 -0.29
CA VAL A 57 -13.50 3.03 -0.54
C VAL A 57 -12.51 4.15 -0.87
N LYS A 58 -12.97 5.17 -1.60
CA LYS A 58 -12.12 6.31 -1.96
C LYS A 58 -11.53 6.97 -0.71
N LEU A 59 -10.30 7.46 -0.85
CA LEU A 59 -9.62 8.19 0.22
C LEU A 59 -10.49 9.36 0.71
N PRO A 60 -10.80 9.44 2.01
CA PRO A 60 -11.72 10.43 2.51
C PRO A 60 -11.07 11.81 2.57
N ASN A 61 -11.89 12.83 2.27
CA ASN A 61 -11.54 14.23 2.47
C ASN A 61 -11.89 14.74 3.87
N ARG A 62 -12.73 14.00 4.59
CA ARG A 62 -13.18 14.34 5.92
C ARG A 62 -12.65 13.33 6.95
N PRO A 63 -12.26 13.79 8.15
CA PRO A 63 -11.73 12.94 9.21
C PRO A 63 -12.63 11.72 9.54
N GLU A 64 -13.95 11.92 9.57
CA GLU A 64 -14.92 10.88 9.92
C GLU A 64 -14.96 9.71 8.92
N GLY A 65 -14.44 9.91 7.71
CA GLY A 65 -14.37 8.89 6.67
C GLY A 65 -13.20 7.91 6.84
N PHE A 66 -12.18 8.24 7.64
CA PHE A 66 -10.97 7.41 7.77
C PHE A 66 -11.27 6.05 8.41
N SER A 67 -12.20 5.99 9.37
CA SER A 67 -12.61 4.72 9.99
C SER A 67 -13.18 3.74 8.96
N TYR A 68 -14.04 4.22 8.06
CA TYR A 68 -14.61 3.40 6.98
C TYR A 68 -13.56 3.03 5.92
N PHE A 69 -12.66 3.96 5.60
CA PHE A 69 -11.53 3.72 4.71
C PHE A 69 -10.68 2.55 5.21
N PHE A 70 -10.16 2.62 6.43
CA PHE A 70 -9.34 1.56 7.00
C PHE A 70 -10.08 0.22 7.10
N SER A 71 -11.35 0.24 7.52
CA SER A 71 -12.17 -0.98 7.60
C SER A 71 -12.31 -1.66 6.22
N SER A 72 -12.49 -0.87 5.14
CA SER A 72 -12.56 -1.41 3.78
C SER A 72 -11.20 -1.90 3.27
N LEU A 73 -10.13 -1.18 3.58
CA LEU A 73 -8.77 -1.51 3.18
C LEU A 73 -8.30 -2.82 3.82
N GLU A 74 -8.52 -2.97 5.13
CA GLU A 74 -8.16 -4.18 5.87
C GLU A 74 -8.95 -5.40 5.37
N ARG A 75 -10.22 -5.21 5.02
CA ARG A 75 -11.02 -6.25 4.37
C ARG A 75 -10.45 -6.63 2.99
N ALA A 76 -10.00 -5.65 2.20
CA ALA A 76 -9.35 -5.90 0.93
C ALA A 76 -8.02 -6.66 1.10
N PHE A 77 -7.22 -6.31 2.10
CA PHE A 77 -5.99 -7.03 2.43
C PHE A 77 -6.23 -8.50 2.77
N ILE A 78 -7.25 -8.78 3.59
CA ILE A 78 -7.65 -10.16 3.91
C ILE A 78 -8.12 -10.88 2.64
N SER A 79 -8.99 -10.25 1.84
CA SER A 79 -9.55 -10.84 0.62
C SER A 79 -8.49 -11.20 -0.44
N LYS A 80 -7.37 -10.49 -0.47
CA LYS A 80 -6.29 -10.70 -1.44
C LYS A 80 -5.06 -11.38 -0.83
N ASN A 81 -5.14 -11.81 0.43
CA ASN A 81 -4.03 -12.43 1.17
C ASN A 81 -2.74 -11.60 1.11
N VAL A 82 -2.87 -10.28 1.30
CA VAL A 82 -1.73 -9.35 1.19
C VAL A 82 -0.71 -9.62 2.29
N PRO A 83 0.56 -9.88 1.95
CA PRO A 83 1.64 -10.06 2.93
C PRO A 83 1.85 -8.81 3.80
N GLU A 84 2.12 -9.00 5.10
CA GLU A 84 2.29 -7.90 6.06
C GLU A 84 3.32 -6.87 5.61
N LYS A 85 4.45 -7.36 5.08
CA LYS A 85 5.60 -6.56 4.63
C LYS A 85 5.30 -5.51 3.54
N ILE A 86 4.21 -5.69 2.76
CA ILE A 86 3.83 -4.74 1.69
C ILE A 86 2.60 -3.90 2.02
N LYS A 87 1.90 -4.17 3.13
CA LYS A 87 0.68 -3.43 3.48
C LYS A 87 0.93 -1.94 3.71
N ALA A 88 2.06 -1.61 4.33
CA ALA A 88 2.47 -0.22 4.57
C ALA A 88 2.70 0.53 3.24
N GLU A 89 3.41 -0.11 2.30
CA GLU A 89 3.66 0.43 0.97
C GLU A 89 2.36 0.67 0.19
N ILE A 90 1.41 -0.29 0.22
CA ILE A 90 0.10 -0.13 -0.40
C ILE A 90 -0.68 1.03 0.25
N LEU A 91 -0.67 1.15 1.58
CA LEU A 91 -1.34 2.26 2.27
C LEU A 91 -0.76 3.62 1.83
N LEU A 92 0.57 3.76 1.79
CA LEU A 92 1.23 5.00 1.37
C LEU A 92 0.89 5.34 -0.09
N ASN A 93 0.85 4.35 -0.98
CA ASN A 93 0.42 4.54 -2.36
C ASN A 93 -1.02 5.06 -2.45
N LEU A 94 -1.93 4.51 -1.65
CA LEU A 94 -3.34 4.92 -1.61
C LEU A 94 -3.56 6.32 -1.02
N LEU A 95 -2.67 6.80 -0.15
CA LEU A 95 -2.73 8.15 0.39
C LEU A 95 -2.36 9.23 -0.65
N GLY A 96 -1.60 8.85 -1.68
CA GLY A 96 -1.16 9.76 -2.74
C GLY A 96 -0.39 10.96 -2.18
N GLU A 97 -0.81 12.18 -2.53
CA GLU A 97 -0.17 13.41 -2.05
C GLU A 97 -0.15 13.55 -0.52
N LYS A 98 -1.13 12.96 0.18
CA LYS A 98 -1.19 12.97 1.65
C LYS A 98 -0.09 12.12 2.29
N ALA A 99 0.54 11.22 1.52
CA ALA A 99 1.60 10.37 2.01
C ALA A 99 2.84 11.17 2.42
N SER A 100 3.17 12.26 1.70
CA SER A 100 4.36 13.08 1.99
C SER A 100 4.35 13.62 3.42
N ASN A 101 3.20 14.13 3.88
CA ASN A 101 3.04 14.60 5.25
C ASN A 101 3.21 13.47 6.27
N VAL A 102 2.70 12.28 5.96
CA VAL A 102 2.79 11.11 6.84
C VAL A 102 4.24 10.63 6.93
N ILE A 103 4.92 10.52 5.79
CA ILE A 103 6.32 10.07 5.68
C ILE A 103 7.26 10.99 6.46
N THR A 104 7.01 12.31 6.49
CA THR A 104 7.83 13.23 7.30
C THR A 104 7.80 12.97 8.80
N TYR A 105 6.80 12.24 9.32
CA TYR A 105 6.68 11.89 10.74
C TYR A 105 7.03 10.44 11.05
N ILE A 106 7.31 9.62 10.03
CA ILE A 106 7.68 8.21 10.17
C ILE A 106 9.20 8.11 10.34
N LYS A 107 9.65 7.29 11.29
CA LYS A 107 11.07 6.89 11.36
C LYS A 107 11.35 5.78 10.36
N ASP A 108 12.57 5.70 9.84
CA ASP A 108 12.95 4.72 8.80
C ASP A 108 12.67 3.27 9.20
N ASP A 109 12.78 2.93 10.49
CA ASP A 109 12.50 1.59 11.03
C ASP A 109 11.00 1.26 11.12
N GLU A 110 10.12 2.25 10.92
CA GLU A 110 8.67 2.13 11.08
C GLU A 110 7.92 2.14 9.74
N LEU A 111 8.59 2.54 8.64
CA LEU A 111 7.99 2.70 7.32
C LEU A 111 7.45 1.38 6.74
N GLY A 112 8.01 0.24 7.13
CA GLY A 112 7.55 -1.08 6.74
C GLY A 112 6.41 -1.66 7.60
N ASP A 113 6.06 -1.02 8.72
CA ASP A 113 5.05 -1.50 9.66
C ASP A 113 3.70 -0.83 9.43
N TYR A 114 2.74 -1.61 8.91
CA TYR A 114 1.40 -1.13 8.62
C TYR A 114 0.71 -0.51 9.84
N SER A 115 0.86 -1.11 11.03
CA SER A 115 0.18 -0.65 12.24
C SER A 115 0.70 0.72 12.66
N LYS A 116 2.01 0.94 12.54
CA LYS A 116 2.65 2.23 12.84
C LYS A 116 2.28 3.30 11.83
N VAL A 117 2.35 2.99 10.53
CA VAL A 117 1.93 3.92 9.46
C VAL A 117 0.46 4.31 9.64
N LYS A 118 -0.42 3.33 9.86
CA LYS A 118 -1.85 3.57 10.14
C LYS A 118 -2.04 4.51 11.34
N ALA A 119 -1.32 4.29 12.44
CA ALA A 119 -1.43 5.14 13.63
C ALA A 119 -1.03 6.59 13.36
N ILE A 120 0.00 6.82 12.53
CA ILE A 120 0.45 8.16 12.15
C ILE A 120 -0.56 8.84 11.23
N VAL A 121 -1.11 8.11 10.25
CA VAL A 121 -2.19 8.61 9.38
C VAL A 121 -3.41 9.02 10.20
N LEU A 122 -3.83 8.17 11.15
CA LEU A 122 -4.92 8.51 12.05
C LEU A 122 -4.56 9.74 12.91
N ARG A 123 -3.38 9.81 13.49
CA ARG A 123 -2.96 11.00 14.27
C ARG A 123 -3.02 12.30 13.46
N GLU A 124 -2.66 12.26 12.19
CA GLU A 124 -2.62 13.44 11.31
C GLU A 124 -4.03 13.85 10.84
N PHE A 125 -4.89 12.88 10.51
CA PHE A 125 -6.16 13.16 9.84
C PHE A 125 -7.42 12.88 10.66
N GLU A 126 -7.32 12.16 11.77
CA GLU A 126 -8.44 11.86 12.67
C GLU A 126 -8.75 13.10 13.53
N PRO A 127 -10.02 13.51 13.70
CA PRO A 127 -10.32 14.68 14.49
C PRO A 127 -10.15 14.31 15.97
N THR A 128 -9.69 15.27 16.78
CA THR A 128 -9.72 15.08 18.23
C THR A 128 -11.17 14.90 18.70
N PRO A 129 -11.42 14.21 19.84
CA PRO A 129 -12.76 14.08 20.38
C PRO A 129 -13.50 15.41 20.50
N GLN A 130 -12.79 16.49 20.86
CA GLN A 130 -13.34 17.83 20.98
C GLN A 130 -13.83 18.38 19.64
N VAL A 131 -13.04 18.25 18.58
CA VAL A 131 -13.43 18.68 17.22
C VAL A 131 -14.62 17.86 16.71
N SER A 132 -14.62 16.55 16.97
CA SER A 132 -15.74 15.66 16.61
C SER A 132 -17.05 16.08 17.30
N LEU A 133 -16.98 16.40 18.60
CA LEU A 133 -18.13 16.91 19.36
C LEU A 133 -18.63 18.26 18.85
N GLU A 134 -17.72 19.17 18.51
CA GLU A 134 -18.06 20.47 17.96
C GLU A 134 -18.74 20.33 16.58
N ASN A 135 -18.23 19.46 15.71
CA ASN A 135 -18.83 19.13 14.42
C ASN A 135 -20.24 18.54 14.57
N PHE A 136 -20.43 17.65 15.55
CA PHE A 136 -21.74 17.11 15.87
C PHE A 136 -22.72 18.23 16.27
N ARG A 137 -22.33 19.10 17.21
CA ARG A 137 -23.17 20.21 17.69
C ARG A 137 -23.53 21.22 16.61
N LYS A 138 -22.63 21.48 15.67
CA LYS A 138 -22.84 22.41 14.55
C LYS A 138 -23.56 21.78 13.36
N THR A 139 -23.76 20.46 13.35
CA THR A 139 -24.33 19.77 12.20
C THR A 139 -25.82 20.13 12.02
N GLN A 140 -26.16 20.66 10.85
CA GLN A 140 -27.52 21.00 10.46
C GLN A 140 -28.01 20.14 9.28
N ARG A 141 -29.34 19.97 9.16
CA ARG A 141 -29.94 19.26 8.05
C ARG A 141 -29.79 20.08 6.77
N GLN A 142 -29.19 19.48 5.75
CA GLN A 142 -29.14 20.08 4.41
C GLN A 142 -30.52 20.00 3.74
N THR A 143 -30.85 20.98 2.91
CA THR A 143 -32.16 21.12 2.26
C THR A 143 -32.54 19.89 1.42
N ASN A 144 -31.55 19.27 0.77
CA ASN A 144 -31.67 18.09 -0.08
C ASN A 144 -31.70 16.75 0.67
N LYS A 145 -31.68 16.76 2.01
CA LYS A 145 -31.52 15.56 2.84
C LYS A 145 -32.82 15.24 3.60
N THR A 146 -33.24 13.97 3.59
CA THR A 146 -34.41 13.54 4.41
C THR A 146 -34.08 13.59 5.90
N TYR A 147 -35.11 13.66 6.75
CA TYR A 147 -34.93 13.60 8.20
C TYR A 147 -34.28 12.30 8.66
N MET A 148 -34.64 11.16 8.05
CA MET A 148 -34.02 9.87 8.36
C MET A 148 -32.54 9.86 8.03
N GLN A 149 -32.15 10.32 6.84
CA GLN A 149 -30.74 10.42 6.48
C GLN A 149 -30.00 11.35 7.45
N PHE A 150 -30.65 12.44 7.89
CA PHE A 150 -30.07 13.39 8.84
C PHE A 150 -29.84 12.74 10.20
N ALA A 151 -30.85 12.07 10.75
CA ALA A 151 -30.74 11.31 11.98
C ALA A 151 -29.62 10.27 11.92
N SER A 152 -29.54 9.46 10.85
CA SER A 152 -28.46 8.48 10.68
C SER A 152 -27.08 9.13 10.73
N ARG A 153 -26.88 10.29 10.09
CA ARG A 153 -25.59 11.00 10.15
C ARG A 153 -25.28 11.54 11.54
N LEU A 154 -26.28 12.05 12.26
CA LEU A 154 -26.09 12.50 13.64
C LEU A 154 -25.67 11.34 14.54
N THR A 155 -26.38 10.20 14.45
CA THR A 155 -26.03 8.98 15.18
C THR A 155 -24.61 8.53 14.88
N THR A 156 -24.23 8.42 13.60
CA THR A 156 -22.86 8.03 13.21
C THR A 156 -21.81 9.00 13.76
N SER A 157 -22.08 10.31 13.73
CA SER A 157 -21.16 11.32 14.26
C SER A 157 -21.02 11.23 15.78
N TRP A 158 -22.11 10.93 16.50
CA TRP A 158 -22.10 10.74 17.94
C TRP A 158 -21.37 9.46 18.34
N ASP A 159 -21.68 8.33 17.69
CA ASP A 159 -21.01 7.05 17.92
C ASP A 159 -19.51 7.17 17.67
N TYR A 160 -19.12 7.96 16.68
CA TYR A 160 -17.71 8.22 16.40
C TYR A 160 -17.03 9.02 17.52
N TYR A 161 -17.68 10.08 18.03
CA TYR A 161 -17.18 10.81 19.20
C TYR A 161 -16.98 9.88 20.43
N LEU A 162 -17.95 9.00 20.70
CA LEU A 162 -17.84 8.03 21.80
C LEU A 162 -16.66 7.07 21.61
N LYS A 163 -16.45 6.58 20.39
CA LYS A 163 -15.30 5.72 20.05
C LYS A 163 -13.97 6.42 20.30
N LEU A 164 -13.83 7.67 19.87
CA LEU A 164 -12.60 8.46 20.10
C LEU A 164 -12.31 8.67 21.59
N ARG A 165 -13.35 8.71 22.42
CA ARG A 165 -13.24 8.79 23.89
C ARG A 165 -13.07 7.44 24.58
N ASN A 166 -13.14 6.31 23.86
CA ASN A 166 -13.24 4.96 24.42
C ASN A 166 -14.38 4.81 25.44
N VAL A 167 -15.55 5.42 25.15
CA VAL A 167 -16.75 5.34 26.00
C VAL A 167 -17.66 4.23 25.49
N SER A 168 -17.90 3.23 26.32
CA SER A 168 -18.75 2.07 25.99
C SER A 168 -20.13 2.10 26.66
N ASP A 169 -20.31 2.95 27.67
CA ASP A 169 -21.51 2.98 28.50
C ASP A 169 -21.75 4.40 29.05
N PHE A 170 -22.91 4.59 29.69
CA PHE A 170 -23.28 5.88 30.24
C PHE A 170 -22.38 6.31 31.41
N GLU A 171 -21.85 5.37 32.19
CA GLU A 171 -21.00 5.67 33.35
C GLU A 171 -19.63 6.22 32.93
N THR A 172 -19.10 5.73 31.82
CA THR A 172 -17.83 6.16 31.21
C THR A 172 -17.94 7.48 30.43
N LEU A 173 -19.16 7.98 30.20
CA LEU A 173 -19.43 9.22 29.46
C LEU A 173 -19.13 10.51 30.24
N LYS A 174 -18.83 10.41 31.55
CA LYS A 174 -18.57 11.54 32.45
C LYS A 174 -17.50 12.51 31.94
#